data_AF-A0AAN9UWS4-F1
#
_entry.id   AF-A0AAN9UWS4-F1
#
_cell.length_a   1.000
_cell.length_b   1.000
_cell.length_c   1.000
_cell.angle_alpha   90.00
_cell.angle_beta   90.00
_cell.angle_gamma   90.00
#
_symmetry.space_group_name_H-M   'P 1'
#
loop_
_entity.id
_entity.type
_entity.pdbx_description
1 polymer ?
#
loop_
_entity_poly.entity_id
_entity_poly.type
_entity_poly.pdbx_seq_one_letter_code
_entity_poly.pdbx_strand_id
1 'polypeptide(L)'
;MGPSSAAWSILLVSIWLLLRPAQCSQVAAWYHEAFGDAAQVVSFDGDTQALSYSLCDGSNPPVFPNNRSATFDLSWAPFVNTNIAAVGYAVNGTKYLAGEVFQCEDSGYYSARGYPSWRITSDFDAPIQKGTGLAVLVLPGDDDDEGGFRVYFKDDYSHTVAVRYLPSEEDWKYDGYISQDQNMAFSVAAGFASNDNITVLNPRNDNVAIEVMTLQGDTWDIDTFPVPLESSNATNETSSGTSFEYDEASLEDYETLEAFESLKARASVVFLSNGTRSIFYVGSDRDLHRIQEGGGEQAGTWAQATPEDRAYWPLADTANANYGYAFDAASDRIWIFYSSNGSMAQVHQSSLDVWETAVALPSGLSSSGSGSGSGDNTTTTTTNRDGPIESGLGAGTRMGIGLGIGVGAAIVLVLAGAAFWVYRRRHSRSAQKQQQPEGPDTGEGDSSKIVYTGSPVGPPGAYGGGGVVYEMSDDGQRYEMSNQGQRHELSADRRVSELPGTQAQK
;
A
#
# COMPACT_ATOMS: atom_id res chain seq x y z
N MET A 1 35.85 -20.15 40.27
CA MET A 1 34.60 -19.35 40.19
C MET A 1 34.39 -18.97 38.74
N GLY A 2 33.62 -19.77 38.00
CA GLY A 2 33.34 -19.51 36.59
C GLY A 2 32.19 -18.49 36.48
N PRO A 3 32.24 -17.53 35.54
CA PRO A 3 31.15 -16.60 35.33
C PRO A 3 29.88 -17.39 34.97
N SER A 4 28.78 -17.05 35.63
CA SER A 4 27.51 -17.75 35.55
C SER A 4 26.93 -17.69 34.13
N SER A 5 26.46 -18.84 33.64
CA SER A 5 25.77 -19.01 32.34
C SER A 5 24.53 -18.12 32.16
N ALA A 6 24.00 -17.58 33.25
CA ALA A 6 22.89 -16.62 33.24
C ALA A 6 23.27 -15.27 32.63
N ALA A 7 24.50 -14.78 32.84
CA ALA A 7 24.91 -13.47 32.32
C ALA A 7 25.06 -13.46 30.79
N TRP A 8 25.49 -14.57 30.20
CA TRP A 8 25.61 -14.73 28.75
C TRP A 8 24.24 -14.84 28.06
N SER A 9 23.25 -15.43 28.73
CA SER A 9 21.90 -15.57 28.18
C SER A 9 21.15 -14.23 28.12
N ILE A 10 21.33 -13.37 29.13
CA ILE A 10 20.74 -12.02 29.15
C ILE A 10 21.35 -11.14 28.06
N LEU A 11 22.68 -11.19 27.88
CA LEU A 11 23.38 -10.35 26.90
C LEU A 11 23.04 -10.71 25.44
N LEU A 12 22.82 -12.00 25.15
CA LEU A 12 22.37 -12.45 23.82
C LEU A 12 20.91 -12.08 23.53
N VAL A 13 20.02 -12.13 24.53
CA VAL A 13 18.63 -11.69 24.38
C VAL A 13 18.54 -10.17 24.18
N SER A 14 19.39 -9.39 24.86
CA SER A 14 19.46 -7.93 24.66
C SER A 14 19.98 -7.55 23.26
N ILE A 15 20.94 -8.28 22.71
CA ILE A 15 21.44 -8.03 21.33
C ILE A 15 20.36 -8.38 20.29
N TRP A 16 19.58 -9.44 20.50
CA TRP A 16 18.47 -9.80 19.61
C TRP A 16 17.29 -8.81 19.66
N LEU A 17 17.05 -8.17 20.80
CA LEU A 17 16.02 -7.13 20.93
C LEU A 17 16.45 -5.78 20.31
N LEU A 18 17.75 -5.49 20.26
CA LEU A 18 18.29 -4.27 19.64
C LEU A 18 18.48 -4.38 18.12
N LEU A 19 18.33 -5.59 17.55
CA LEU A 19 18.51 -5.87 16.12
C LEU A 19 17.20 -6.23 15.41
N ARG A 20 16.03 -6.04 16.05
CA ARG A 20 14.78 -6.08 15.28
C ARG A 20 14.73 -4.79 14.45
N PRO A 21 14.88 -4.85 13.11
CA PRO A 21 14.52 -3.70 12.30
C PRO A 21 13.07 -3.37 12.65
N ALA A 22 12.74 -2.09 12.79
CA ALA A 22 11.36 -1.66 12.92
C ALA A 22 10.60 -2.27 11.74
N GLN A 23 9.71 -3.23 12.02
CA GLN A 23 8.92 -3.82 10.97
C GLN A 23 7.84 -2.79 10.65
N CYS A 24 8.05 -2.02 9.59
CA CYS A 24 7.04 -1.15 9.03
C CYS A 24 5.78 -1.98 8.78
N SER A 25 4.76 -1.75 9.58
CA SER A 25 3.53 -2.55 9.51
C SER A 25 2.66 -2.10 8.35
N GLN A 26 2.70 -0.81 7.99
CA GLN A 26 2.00 -0.23 6.84
C GLN A 26 2.82 0.92 6.25
N VAL A 27 2.63 1.19 4.96
CA VAL A 27 3.30 2.26 4.21
C VAL A 27 2.29 2.89 3.26
N ALA A 28 2.28 4.21 3.15
CA ALA A 28 1.54 4.95 2.13
C ALA A 28 2.45 6.01 1.50
N ALA A 29 2.17 6.39 0.26
CA ALA A 29 2.95 7.39 -0.44
C ALA A 29 2.02 8.26 -1.29
N TRP A 30 2.51 9.45 -1.65
CA TRP A 30 1.82 10.34 -2.57
C TRP A 30 2.83 11.15 -3.36
N TYR A 31 2.38 11.66 -4.50
CA TYR A 31 3.15 12.60 -5.31
C TYR A 31 2.27 13.83 -5.56
N HIS A 32 2.88 15.00 -5.47
CA HIS A 32 2.28 16.26 -5.88
C HIS A 32 3.41 17.22 -6.22
N GLU A 33 3.34 17.90 -7.37
CA GLU A 33 4.43 18.72 -7.92
C GLU A 33 4.95 19.81 -6.96
N ALA A 34 4.07 20.37 -6.13
CA ALA A 34 4.46 21.32 -5.09
C ALA A 34 5.46 20.77 -4.06
N PHE A 35 5.56 19.44 -3.90
CA PHE A 35 6.57 18.79 -3.06
C PHE A 35 7.91 18.58 -3.77
N GLY A 36 8.06 19.02 -5.01
CA GLY A 36 9.24 18.82 -5.84
C GLY A 36 9.14 17.56 -6.70
N ASP A 37 10.27 17.13 -7.28
CA ASP A 37 10.37 15.95 -8.15
C ASP A 37 10.43 14.61 -7.38
N ALA A 38 9.91 14.58 -6.15
CA ALA A 38 9.98 13.41 -5.27
C ALA A 38 8.61 13.08 -4.69
N ALA A 39 8.24 11.80 -4.76
CA ALA A 39 7.14 11.29 -3.94
C ALA A 39 7.50 11.36 -2.46
N GLN A 40 6.49 11.55 -1.63
CA GLN A 40 6.57 11.52 -0.19
C GLN A 40 6.08 10.18 0.33
N VAL A 41 6.58 9.75 1.48
CA VAL A 41 6.24 8.46 2.07
C VAL A 41 5.98 8.59 3.56
N VAL A 42 4.99 7.86 4.03
CA VAL A 42 4.65 7.70 5.44
C VAL A 42 4.63 6.21 5.78
N SER A 43 5.09 5.85 6.98
CA SER A 43 5.01 4.50 7.49
C SER A 43 4.45 4.46 8.90
N PHE A 44 3.60 3.48 9.15
CA PHE A 44 3.07 3.18 10.47
C PHE A 44 3.79 1.98 11.07
N ASP A 45 4.37 2.19 12.24
CA ASP A 45 4.93 1.14 13.08
C ASP A 45 3.86 0.65 14.06
N GLY A 46 3.37 -0.59 13.85
CA GLY A 46 2.33 -1.18 14.68
C GLY A 46 2.76 -1.48 16.11
N ASP A 47 4.06 -1.61 16.39
CA ASP A 47 4.58 -1.87 17.72
C ASP A 47 4.62 -0.59 18.57
N THR A 48 5.05 0.52 17.96
CA THR A 48 5.14 1.82 18.65
C THR A 48 3.91 2.71 18.46
N GLN A 49 3.01 2.32 17.55
CA GLN A 49 1.87 3.11 17.07
C GLN A 49 2.28 4.48 16.53
N ALA A 50 3.53 4.61 16.10
CA ALA A 50 4.08 5.85 15.58
C ALA A 50 3.89 5.91 14.06
N LEU A 51 3.45 7.08 13.57
CA LEU A 51 3.36 7.37 12.15
C LEU A 51 4.55 8.25 11.75
N SER A 52 5.54 7.65 11.08
CA SER A 52 6.77 8.33 10.66
C SER A 52 6.70 8.75 9.19
N TYR A 53 7.33 9.88 8.83
CA TYR A 53 7.21 10.47 7.49
C TYR A 53 8.57 10.82 6.88
N SER A 54 8.60 10.95 5.55
CA SER A 54 9.70 11.59 4.84
C SER A 54 9.65 13.11 4.96
N LEU A 55 10.81 13.77 4.94
CA LEU A 55 10.89 15.22 4.91
C LEU A 55 10.32 15.77 3.60
N CYS A 56 9.56 16.86 3.70
CA CYS A 56 8.89 17.52 2.58
C CYS A 56 9.76 18.57 1.85
N ASP A 57 11.08 18.32 1.84
CA ASP A 57 12.14 19.23 1.36
C ASP A 57 12.42 19.14 -0.15
N GLY A 58 11.73 18.23 -0.85
CA GLY A 58 11.89 18.00 -2.29
C GLY A 58 13.11 17.19 -2.70
N SER A 59 13.80 16.56 -1.74
CA SER A 59 14.89 15.62 -2.04
C SER A 59 14.38 14.39 -2.79
N ASN A 60 15.10 13.94 -3.82
CA ASN A 60 14.84 12.69 -4.53
C ASN A 60 16.11 11.80 -4.52
N PRO A 61 16.11 10.63 -3.85
CA PRO A 61 15.01 10.06 -3.07
C PRO A 61 14.68 10.90 -1.82
N PRO A 62 13.46 10.79 -1.28
CA PRO A 62 13.05 11.54 -0.11
C PRO A 62 13.84 11.10 1.13
N VAL A 63 14.19 12.05 2.00
CA VAL A 63 14.86 11.76 3.27
C VAL A 63 13.85 11.17 4.23
N PHE A 64 14.10 9.95 4.72
CA PHE A 64 13.23 9.24 5.68
C PHE A 64 13.99 9.01 6.98
N PRO A 65 13.92 9.94 7.95
CA PRO A 65 14.68 9.84 9.18
C PRO A 65 14.34 8.56 9.93
N ASN A 66 15.37 7.80 10.31
CA ASN A 66 15.22 6.58 11.09
C ASN A 66 15.05 6.84 12.60
N ASN A 67 14.96 8.11 13.00
CA ASN A 67 14.77 8.54 14.38
C ASN A 67 13.32 9.03 14.58
N ARG A 68 12.93 9.23 15.84
CA ARG A 68 11.61 9.78 16.18
C ARG A 68 11.45 11.28 15.89
N SER A 69 12.35 11.90 15.12
CA SER A 69 12.25 13.34 14.82
C SER A 69 11.22 13.64 13.73
N ALA A 70 10.95 12.68 12.85
CA ALA A 70 9.97 12.77 11.77
C ALA A 70 8.78 11.83 12.07
N THR A 71 8.09 12.09 13.17
CA THR A 71 6.89 11.36 13.58
C THR A 71 5.76 12.36 13.76
N PHE A 72 4.56 12.04 13.26
CA PHE A 72 3.38 12.87 13.48
C PHE A 72 2.95 12.83 14.95
N ASP A 73 2.66 14.01 15.51
CA ASP A 73 2.00 14.15 16.80
C ASP A 73 0.49 14.10 16.56
N LEU A 74 -0.09 12.91 16.67
CA LEU A 74 -1.49 12.64 16.33
C LEU A 74 -2.41 12.92 17.53
N SER A 75 -3.53 13.57 17.27
CA SER A 75 -4.60 13.75 18.26
C SER A 75 -5.25 12.41 18.62
N TRP A 76 -5.32 11.49 17.65
CA TRP A 76 -5.76 10.11 17.85
C TRP A 76 -4.75 9.10 17.32
N ALA A 77 -4.13 8.35 18.23
CA ALA A 77 -3.22 7.27 17.85
C ALA A 77 -3.98 6.12 17.16
N PRO A 78 -3.53 5.62 15.99
CA PRO A 78 -4.12 4.47 15.32
C PRO A 78 -4.01 3.21 16.18
N PHE A 79 -4.95 2.28 16.02
CA PHE A 79 -4.85 0.97 16.67
C PHE A 79 -3.73 0.12 16.04
N VAL A 80 -3.26 -0.87 16.80
CA VAL A 80 -2.36 -1.88 16.24
C VAL A 80 -3.05 -2.58 15.06
N ASN A 81 -2.34 -2.75 13.95
CA ASN A 81 -2.85 -3.30 12.68
C ASN A 81 -3.90 -2.43 11.97
N THR A 82 -3.88 -1.10 12.19
CA THR A 82 -4.62 -0.16 11.36
C THR A 82 -3.91 0.05 10.03
N ASN A 83 -4.66 -0.05 8.92
CA ASN A 83 -4.17 0.36 7.60
C ASN A 83 -4.12 1.90 7.53
N ILE A 84 -3.19 2.44 6.76
CA ILE A 84 -3.06 3.88 6.55
C ILE A 84 -3.20 4.21 5.07
N ALA A 85 -3.76 5.38 4.78
CA ALA A 85 -3.74 5.99 3.47
C ALA A 85 -3.39 7.47 3.65
N ALA A 86 -2.73 8.06 2.67
CA ALA A 86 -2.21 9.42 2.76
C ALA A 86 -2.25 10.09 1.39
N VAL A 87 -2.66 11.35 1.36
CA VAL A 87 -2.55 12.22 0.19
C VAL A 87 -2.02 13.58 0.60
N GLY A 88 -1.18 14.15 -0.25
CA GLY A 88 -0.72 15.52 -0.11
C GLY A 88 -1.31 16.42 -1.19
N TYR A 89 -1.57 17.67 -0.81
CA TYR A 89 -2.07 18.71 -1.71
C TYR A 89 -1.37 20.03 -1.41
N ALA A 90 -1.50 21.01 -2.30
CA ALA A 90 -0.98 22.35 -2.05
C ALA A 90 -2.03 23.43 -2.34
N VAL A 91 -2.11 24.42 -1.45
CA VAL A 91 -2.96 25.61 -1.61
C VAL A 91 -2.08 26.83 -1.51
N ASN A 92 -2.08 27.69 -2.54
CA ASN A 92 -1.24 28.89 -2.61
C ASN A 92 0.25 28.61 -2.31
N GLY A 93 0.77 27.47 -2.81
CA GLY A 93 2.15 27.03 -2.58
C GLY A 93 2.44 26.47 -1.19
N THR A 94 1.49 26.50 -0.25
CA THR A 94 1.60 25.83 1.04
C THR A 94 1.21 24.37 0.91
N LYS A 95 2.07 23.48 1.40
CA LYS A 95 1.91 22.02 1.23
C LYS A 95 1.24 21.40 2.47
N TYR A 96 0.26 20.53 2.24
CA TYR A 96 -0.57 19.90 3.26
C TYR A 96 -0.65 18.38 3.08
N LEU A 97 -0.94 17.66 4.18
CA LEU A 97 -1.27 16.23 4.21
C LEU A 97 -2.68 16.05 4.78
N ALA A 98 -3.55 15.29 4.11
CA ALA A 98 -4.95 15.09 4.54
C ALA A 98 -5.12 13.88 5.47
N GLY A 99 -5.99 14.03 6.48
CA GLY A 99 -6.20 13.14 7.62
C GLY A 99 -6.44 14.00 8.86
N GLU A 100 -5.47 14.02 9.78
CA GLU A 100 -5.19 15.24 10.56
C GLU A 100 -4.35 16.17 9.66
N VAL A 101 -4.75 17.44 9.51
CA VAL A 101 -4.11 18.34 8.54
C VAL A 101 -2.73 18.78 9.06
N PHE A 102 -1.69 18.26 8.44
CA PHE A 102 -0.31 18.68 8.70
C PHE A 102 0.18 19.65 7.63
N GLN A 103 0.92 20.67 8.03
CA GLN A 103 1.57 21.61 7.11
C GLN A 103 3.07 21.32 7.05
N CYS A 104 3.63 21.34 5.84
CA CYS A 104 5.08 21.33 5.63
C CYS A 104 5.69 22.68 6.06
N GLU A 105 6.68 22.65 6.94
CA GLU A 105 7.48 23.79 7.35
C GLU A 105 8.68 24.01 6.42
N ASP A 106 9.26 25.21 6.46
CA ASP A 106 10.50 25.54 5.73
C ASP A 106 11.69 24.64 6.12
N SER A 107 11.62 24.00 7.29
CA SER A 107 12.59 23.04 7.79
C SER A 107 12.51 21.66 7.11
N GLY A 108 11.46 21.41 6.32
CA GLY A 108 11.13 20.11 5.75
C GLY A 108 10.36 19.18 6.70
N TYR A 109 10.10 19.61 7.93
CA TYR A 109 9.27 18.87 8.89
C TYR A 109 7.79 19.22 8.74
N TYR A 110 6.92 18.31 9.19
CA TYR A 110 5.50 18.57 9.28
C TYR A 110 5.11 19.00 10.70
N SER A 111 4.24 20.01 10.81
CA SER A 111 3.61 20.38 12.08
C SER A 111 2.09 20.40 11.99
N ALA A 112 1.45 20.00 13.09
CA ALA A 112 0.03 20.15 13.27
C ALA A 112 -0.28 21.64 13.38
N ARG A 113 -0.90 22.21 12.35
CA ARG A 113 -1.62 23.46 12.51
C ARG A 113 -2.87 23.12 13.30
N GLY A 114 -3.29 23.95 14.25
CA GLY A 114 -4.51 23.76 15.05
C GLY A 114 -5.82 23.81 14.26
N TYR A 115 -5.84 23.26 13.03
CA TYR A 115 -7.03 22.87 12.33
C TYR A 115 -7.74 21.75 13.11
N PRO A 116 -9.07 21.73 13.08
CA PRO A 116 -9.81 20.62 13.63
C PRO A 116 -9.39 19.35 12.90
N SER A 117 -8.95 18.35 13.66
CA SER A 117 -8.85 17.00 13.16
C SER A 117 -10.28 16.48 12.93
N TRP A 118 -10.57 15.98 11.74
CA TRP A 118 -11.91 15.51 11.39
C TRP A 118 -12.03 14.03 11.65
N ARG A 119 -13.11 13.63 12.33
CA ARG A 119 -13.52 12.24 12.36
C ARG A 119 -14.46 12.01 11.18
N ILE A 120 -13.95 11.48 10.07
CA ILE A 120 -14.71 11.28 8.80
C ILE A 120 -16.09 10.66 9.04
N THR A 121 -16.18 9.64 9.92
CA THR A 121 -17.43 8.93 10.20
C THR A 121 -18.32 9.59 11.27
N SER A 122 -18.09 10.85 11.67
CA SER A 122 -19.04 11.53 12.56
C SER A 122 -20.31 11.95 11.85
N ASP A 123 -20.22 12.14 10.53
CA ASP A 123 -21.25 12.82 9.75
C ASP A 123 -22.20 11.83 9.05
N PHE A 124 -21.87 10.53 9.08
CA PHE A 124 -22.67 9.45 8.54
C PHE A 124 -22.46 8.15 9.33
N ASP A 125 -23.46 7.27 9.31
CA ASP A 125 -23.37 5.93 9.90
C ASP A 125 -22.97 4.94 8.80
N ALA A 126 -21.67 4.59 8.74
CA ALA A 126 -21.19 3.50 7.89
C ALA A 126 -20.52 2.43 8.76
N PRO A 127 -20.98 1.17 8.71
CA PRO A 127 -20.29 0.07 9.36
C PRO A 127 -18.94 -0.14 8.65
N ILE A 128 -17.81 0.09 9.34
CA ILE A 128 -16.47 -0.09 8.76
C ILE A 128 -15.89 -1.42 9.21
N GLN A 129 -15.54 -2.29 8.25
CA GLN A 129 -14.87 -3.55 8.57
C GLN A 129 -13.54 -3.32 9.29
N LYS A 130 -13.37 -4.00 10.41
CA LYS A 130 -12.12 -4.00 11.15
C LYS A 130 -10.98 -4.52 10.28
N GLY A 131 -9.93 -3.72 10.13
CA GLY A 131 -8.75 -4.07 9.33
C GLY A 131 -8.95 -3.86 7.83
N THR A 132 -10.03 -3.19 7.43
CA THR A 132 -10.28 -2.82 6.03
C THR A 132 -9.14 -2.00 5.44
N GLY A 133 -8.88 -2.20 4.15
CA GLY A 133 -7.97 -1.40 3.35
C GLY A 133 -8.52 0.01 3.21
N LEU A 134 -7.62 0.97 3.06
CA LEU A 134 -7.98 2.37 2.87
C LEU A 134 -7.30 2.86 1.61
N ALA A 135 -8.06 3.53 0.76
CA ALA A 135 -7.52 4.35 -0.32
C ALA A 135 -8.13 5.74 -0.23
N VAL A 136 -7.34 6.77 -0.50
CA VAL A 136 -7.81 8.16 -0.51
C VAL A 136 -7.30 8.84 -1.77
N LEU A 137 -8.19 9.59 -2.41
CA LEU A 137 -7.90 10.40 -3.59
C LEU A 137 -8.19 11.87 -3.28
N VAL A 138 -7.34 12.75 -3.80
CA VAL A 138 -7.65 14.18 -3.92
C VAL A 138 -8.44 14.34 -5.22
N LEU A 139 -9.63 14.92 -5.12
CA LEU A 139 -10.44 15.27 -6.28
C LEU A 139 -10.05 16.69 -6.69
N PRO A 140 -9.50 16.91 -7.91
CA PRO A 140 -9.28 18.25 -8.40
C PRO A 140 -10.62 18.97 -8.54
N GLY A 141 -10.61 20.26 -8.18
CA GLY A 141 -11.73 21.15 -8.45
C GLY A 141 -11.76 21.53 -9.93
N ASP A 142 -12.94 21.92 -10.41
CA ASP A 142 -13.08 22.55 -11.72
C ASP A 142 -12.91 24.07 -11.58
N ASP A 143 -12.96 24.81 -12.69
CA ASP A 143 -12.73 26.27 -12.71
C ASP A 143 -13.62 27.05 -11.71
N ASP A 144 -14.78 26.51 -11.35
CA ASP A 144 -15.78 27.12 -10.49
C ASP A 144 -15.92 26.45 -9.09
N ASP A 145 -15.26 25.32 -8.84
CA ASP A 145 -15.45 24.52 -7.61
C ASP A 145 -14.12 24.17 -6.93
N GLU A 146 -14.08 24.25 -5.60
CA GLU A 146 -12.91 23.80 -4.85
C GLU A 146 -12.83 22.26 -4.84
N GLY A 147 -11.61 21.73 -5.05
CA GLY A 147 -11.36 20.29 -5.04
C GLY A 147 -11.68 19.63 -3.70
N GLY A 148 -11.98 18.32 -3.75
CA GLY A 148 -12.43 17.55 -2.61
C GLY A 148 -11.57 16.34 -2.29
N PHE A 149 -12.13 15.43 -1.50
CA PHE A 149 -11.51 14.14 -1.17
C PHE A 149 -12.52 13.02 -1.38
N ARG A 150 -12.02 11.85 -1.76
CA ARG A 150 -12.81 10.60 -1.76
C ARG A 150 -12.02 9.51 -1.07
N VAL A 151 -12.66 8.79 -0.16
CA VAL A 151 -12.08 7.69 0.62
C VAL A 151 -12.84 6.41 0.31
N TYR A 152 -12.10 5.35 0.05
CA TYR A 152 -12.61 4.01 -0.25
C TYR A 152 -12.21 3.04 0.85
N PHE A 153 -13.14 2.19 1.24
CA PHE A 153 -12.96 1.18 2.27
C PHE A 153 -13.96 0.03 2.09
N LYS A 154 -13.83 -1.00 2.94
CA LYS A 154 -14.78 -2.11 3.06
C LYS A 154 -15.72 -1.90 4.24
N ASP A 155 -17.01 -2.09 4.01
CA ASP A 155 -18.01 -2.10 5.06
C ASP A 155 -17.99 -3.41 5.88
N ASP A 156 -18.75 -3.52 6.98
CA ASP A 156 -18.77 -4.76 7.80
C ASP A 156 -19.31 -6.01 7.06
N TYR A 157 -19.93 -5.83 5.89
CA TYR A 157 -20.35 -6.91 5.00
C TYR A 157 -19.32 -7.22 3.90
N SER A 158 -18.16 -6.56 3.94
CA SER A 158 -17.07 -6.66 2.97
C SER A 158 -17.40 -6.12 1.57
N HIS A 159 -18.43 -5.28 1.45
CA HIS A 159 -18.69 -4.50 0.24
C HIS A 159 -17.70 -3.35 0.12
N THR A 160 -17.41 -2.91 -1.10
CA THR A 160 -16.57 -1.73 -1.34
C THR A 160 -17.46 -0.49 -1.36
N VAL A 161 -17.13 0.48 -0.52
CA VAL A 161 -17.90 1.72 -0.36
C VAL A 161 -17.02 2.95 -0.51
N ALA A 162 -17.63 4.07 -0.85
CA ALA A 162 -16.97 5.36 -0.90
C ALA A 162 -17.64 6.38 0.01
N VAL A 163 -16.84 7.29 0.53
CA VAL A 163 -17.28 8.52 1.19
C VAL A 163 -16.52 9.68 0.57
N ARG A 164 -17.14 10.85 0.52
CA ARG A 164 -16.53 12.04 -0.09
C ARG A 164 -16.69 13.27 0.77
N TYR A 165 -15.78 14.21 0.57
CA TYR A 165 -15.85 15.57 1.07
C TYR A 165 -15.71 16.52 -0.10
N LEU A 166 -16.69 17.39 -0.29
CA LEU A 166 -16.60 18.53 -1.21
C LEU A 166 -16.68 19.81 -0.37
N PRO A 167 -15.80 20.81 -0.56
CA PRO A 167 -15.84 22.05 0.20
C PRO A 167 -17.20 22.77 0.14
N SER A 168 -17.89 22.68 -0.99
CA SER A 168 -19.23 23.26 -1.21
C SER A 168 -20.34 22.63 -0.34
N GLU A 169 -20.12 21.42 0.18
CA GLU A 169 -21.06 20.70 1.03
C GLU A 169 -20.75 20.81 2.53
N GLU A 170 -19.56 21.33 2.87
CA GLU A 170 -19.04 21.55 4.23
C GLU A 170 -18.92 20.30 5.15
N ASP A 171 -19.42 19.13 4.74
CA ASP A 171 -19.45 17.88 5.52
C ASP A 171 -18.97 16.66 4.70
N TRP A 172 -18.59 15.58 5.40
CA TRP A 172 -18.42 14.28 4.76
C TRP A 172 -19.78 13.64 4.42
N LYS A 173 -19.90 13.08 3.22
CA LYS A 173 -21.10 12.35 2.76
C LYS A 173 -20.76 10.91 2.38
N TYR A 174 -21.69 10.01 2.67
CA TYR A 174 -21.68 8.67 2.11
C TYR A 174 -21.93 8.73 0.61
N ASP A 175 -21.02 8.17 -0.18
CA ASP A 175 -21.00 8.26 -1.65
C ASP A 175 -21.50 6.97 -2.32
N GLY A 176 -22.02 6.02 -1.52
CA GLY A 176 -22.62 4.79 -2.02
C GLY A 176 -21.68 3.59 -2.10
N TYR A 177 -22.24 2.49 -2.59
CA TYR A 177 -21.48 1.30 -2.93
C TYR A 177 -20.73 1.51 -4.24
N ILE A 178 -19.50 1.02 -4.28
CA ILE A 178 -18.69 0.87 -5.48
C ILE A 178 -18.87 -0.54 -6.04
N SER A 179 -18.87 -1.54 -5.15
CA SER A 179 -19.17 -2.94 -5.48
C SER A 179 -19.99 -3.56 -4.34
N GLN A 180 -21.03 -4.29 -4.71
CA GLN A 180 -21.84 -5.11 -3.80
C GLN A 180 -21.29 -6.55 -3.64
N ASP A 181 -20.12 -6.87 -4.22
CA ASP A 181 -19.44 -8.16 -3.99
C ASP A 181 -18.98 -8.26 -2.53
N GLN A 182 -19.38 -9.31 -1.80
CA GLN A 182 -18.89 -9.54 -0.43
C GLN A 182 -17.50 -10.15 -0.45
N ASN A 183 -16.53 -9.29 -0.72
CA ASN A 183 -15.14 -9.66 -0.89
C ASN A 183 -14.34 -9.37 0.39
N MET A 184 -14.05 -10.44 1.14
CA MET A 184 -13.37 -10.38 2.44
C MET A 184 -11.88 -10.00 2.38
N ALA A 185 -11.29 -9.78 1.20
CA ALA A 185 -9.92 -9.31 1.15
C ALA A 185 -9.83 -7.88 1.72
N PHE A 186 -8.84 -7.68 2.59
CA PHE A 186 -8.65 -6.43 3.33
C PHE A 186 -7.93 -5.34 2.54
N SER A 187 -7.70 -5.51 1.23
CA SER A 187 -6.97 -4.53 0.42
C SER A 187 -7.95 -3.73 -0.43
N VAL A 188 -7.82 -2.41 -0.37
CA VAL A 188 -8.50 -1.45 -1.23
C VAL A 188 -7.43 -0.51 -1.75
N ALA A 189 -7.36 -0.36 -3.07
CA ALA A 189 -6.48 0.60 -3.72
C ALA A 189 -7.29 1.45 -4.70
N ALA A 190 -6.86 2.68 -4.93
CA ALA A 190 -7.53 3.56 -5.87
C ALA A 190 -6.50 4.41 -6.63
N GLY A 191 -6.77 4.65 -7.90
CA GLY A 191 -5.99 5.52 -8.75
C GLY A 191 -6.91 6.51 -9.46
N PHE A 192 -6.42 7.73 -9.61
CA PHE A 192 -7.14 8.83 -10.24
C PHE A 192 -6.53 9.15 -11.60
N ALA A 193 -7.34 9.13 -12.66
CA ALA A 193 -6.97 9.70 -13.96
C ALA A 193 -7.72 11.01 -14.23
N SER A 194 -9.01 11.04 -13.94
CA SER A 194 -9.87 12.23 -13.99
C SER A 194 -11.11 12.05 -13.10
N ASN A 195 -11.93 13.09 -12.93
CA ASN A 195 -13.15 13.02 -12.13
C ASN A 195 -14.12 11.92 -12.62
N ASP A 196 -14.17 11.69 -13.94
CA ASP A 196 -14.98 10.63 -14.57
C ASP A 196 -14.22 9.32 -14.84
N ASN A 197 -12.98 9.20 -14.38
CA ASN A 197 -12.14 8.02 -14.61
C ASN A 197 -11.29 7.75 -13.37
N ILE A 198 -11.87 6.96 -12.48
CA ILE A 198 -11.26 6.48 -11.25
C ILE A 198 -11.28 4.97 -11.30
N THR A 199 -10.15 4.33 -10.99
CA THR A 199 -10.12 2.86 -10.82
C THR A 199 -9.91 2.54 -9.35
N VAL A 200 -10.76 1.69 -8.80
CA VAL A 200 -10.63 1.07 -7.48
C VAL A 200 -10.34 -0.41 -7.69
N LEU A 201 -9.47 -1.00 -6.86
CA LEU A 201 -9.10 -2.41 -6.92
C LEU A 201 -9.28 -3.13 -5.60
N ASN A 202 -9.73 -4.38 -5.66
CA ASN A 202 -9.71 -5.31 -4.54
C ASN A 202 -9.27 -6.71 -4.99
N PRO A 203 -8.25 -7.32 -4.41
CA PRO A 203 -8.06 -8.78 -4.47
C PRO A 203 -9.37 -9.51 -4.09
N ARG A 204 -9.76 -10.61 -4.75
CA ARG A 204 -10.94 -11.41 -4.35
C ARG A 204 -10.62 -12.44 -3.28
N ASN A 205 -11.62 -13.07 -2.64
CA ASN A 205 -11.42 -13.93 -1.46
C ASN A 205 -10.90 -15.35 -1.76
N ASP A 206 -10.41 -15.63 -2.97
CA ASP A 206 -10.17 -16.97 -3.51
C ASP A 206 -8.76 -17.20 -4.10
N ASN A 207 -7.87 -16.20 -4.07
CA ASN A 207 -6.57 -16.18 -4.76
C ASN A 207 -6.64 -16.36 -6.28
N VAL A 208 -7.82 -16.18 -6.89
CA VAL A 208 -8.02 -16.33 -8.34
C VAL A 208 -7.83 -14.98 -9.01
N ALA A 209 -8.61 -13.99 -8.59
CA ALA A 209 -8.72 -12.73 -9.33
C ALA A 209 -8.59 -11.48 -8.46
N ILE A 210 -8.40 -10.35 -9.13
CA ILE A 210 -8.54 -9.01 -8.60
C ILE A 210 -9.76 -8.38 -9.26
N GLU A 211 -10.66 -7.83 -8.45
CA GLU A 211 -11.78 -7.01 -8.86
C GLU A 211 -11.28 -5.61 -9.24
N VAL A 212 -11.68 -5.15 -10.42
CA VAL A 212 -11.35 -3.85 -11.00
C VAL A 212 -12.67 -3.08 -11.18
N MET A 213 -12.85 -2.02 -10.40
CA MET A 213 -14.02 -1.15 -10.47
C MET A 213 -13.61 0.18 -11.11
N THR A 214 -14.14 0.49 -12.28
CA THR A 214 -13.80 1.71 -13.04
C THR A 214 -15.00 2.62 -13.09
N LEU A 215 -14.86 3.86 -12.60
CA LEU A 215 -15.88 4.88 -12.77
C LEU A 215 -15.92 5.30 -14.23
N GLN A 216 -17.10 5.25 -14.84
CA GLN A 216 -17.38 5.73 -16.19
C GLN A 216 -18.58 6.69 -16.13
N GLY A 217 -18.28 8.00 -16.05
CA GLY A 217 -19.30 9.00 -15.72
C GLY A 217 -19.82 8.79 -14.30
N ASP A 218 -21.11 8.49 -14.15
CA ASP A 218 -21.76 8.27 -12.84
C ASP A 218 -21.94 6.79 -12.47
N THR A 219 -21.47 5.86 -13.31
CA THR A 219 -21.66 4.42 -13.10
C THR A 219 -20.32 3.73 -12.92
N TRP A 220 -20.25 2.82 -11.96
CA TRP A 220 -19.09 1.94 -11.81
C TRP A 220 -19.25 0.72 -12.70
N ASP A 221 -18.29 0.51 -13.58
CA ASP A 221 -18.12 -0.72 -14.34
C ASP A 221 -17.22 -1.67 -13.55
N ILE A 222 -17.67 -2.90 -13.32
CA ILE A 222 -16.98 -3.87 -12.47
C ILE A 222 -16.58 -5.08 -13.31
N ASP A 223 -15.29 -5.37 -13.28
CA ASP A 223 -14.70 -6.54 -13.95
C ASP A 223 -13.71 -7.24 -13.02
N THR A 224 -13.23 -8.40 -13.43
CA THR A 224 -12.19 -9.16 -12.73
C THR A 224 -11.13 -9.66 -13.69
N PHE A 225 -9.90 -9.78 -13.21
CA PHE A 225 -8.82 -10.44 -13.95
C PHE A 225 -7.99 -11.34 -13.02
N PRO A 226 -7.33 -12.39 -13.54
CA PRO A 226 -7.28 -12.80 -14.94
C PRO A 226 -8.55 -13.50 -15.43
N VAL A 227 -9.46 -13.88 -14.52
CA VAL A 227 -10.73 -14.53 -14.85
C VAL A 227 -11.84 -13.49 -14.86
N PRO A 228 -12.56 -13.27 -15.98
CA PRO A 228 -13.69 -12.35 -16.04
C PRO A 228 -14.92 -12.87 -15.28
N LEU A 229 -15.83 -11.95 -14.96
CA LEU A 229 -17.13 -12.29 -14.38
C LEU A 229 -18.06 -12.96 -15.41
N GLU A 230 -18.99 -13.79 -14.93
CA GLU A 230 -20.03 -14.40 -15.79
C GLU A 230 -20.89 -13.31 -16.46
N SER A 231 -21.19 -12.26 -15.69
CA SER A 231 -21.93 -11.08 -16.15
C SER A 231 -20.96 -10.03 -16.67
N SER A 232 -20.93 -9.82 -17.99
CA SER A 232 -20.03 -8.86 -18.65
C SER A 232 -20.43 -7.38 -18.48
N ASN A 233 -21.37 -7.07 -17.59
CA ASN A 233 -21.90 -5.73 -17.37
C ASN A 233 -22.22 -5.48 -15.88
N ALA A 234 -21.43 -6.06 -14.99
CA ALA A 234 -21.59 -5.83 -13.56
C ALA A 234 -21.32 -4.36 -13.22
N THR A 235 -22.16 -3.78 -12.37
CA THR A 235 -22.08 -2.40 -11.92
C THR A 235 -22.26 -2.28 -10.42
N ASN A 236 -22.10 -1.08 -9.86
CA ASN A 236 -22.41 -0.81 -8.44
C ASN A 236 -23.87 -1.13 -8.06
N GLU A 237 -24.78 -1.22 -9.03
CA GLU A 237 -26.19 -1.59 -8.82
C GLU A 237 -26.44 -3.11 -8.94
N THR A 238 -25.44 -3.87 -9.39
CA THR A 238 -25.56 -5.31 -9.56
C THR A 238 -25.50 -6.01 -8.21
N SER A 239 -26.65 -6.54 -7.77
CA SER A 239 -26.73 -7.35 -6.56
C SER A 239 -26.61 -8.84 -6.91
N SER A 240 -25.65 -9.54 -6.30
CA SER A 240 -25.43 -10.99 -6.48
C SER A 240 -25.82 -11.82 -5.26
N GLY A 241 -26.48 -11.20 -4.27
CA GLY A 241 -26.88 -11.84 -3.01
C GLY A 241 -25.72 -12.10 -2.05
N THR A 242 -24.58 -12.60 -2.53
CA THR A 242 -23.36 -12.81 -1.73
C THR A 242 -22.07 -12.51 -2.49
N SER A 243 -21.89 -12.99 -3.72
CA SER A 243 -20.66 -12.74 -4.46
C SER A 243 -20.83 -12.84 -5.98
N PHE A 244 -20.04 -12.09 -6.76
CA PHE A 244 -20.04 -12.22 -8.21
C PHE A 244 -19.46 -13.56 -8.68
N GLU A 245 -20.13 -14.20 -9.63
CA GLU A 245 -19.69 -15.47 -10.22
C GLU A 245 -18.73 -15.22 -11.39
N TYR A 246 -17.77 -16.13 -11.58
CA TYR A 246 -16.85 -16.10 -12.72
C TYR A 246 -17.47 -16.74 -13.96
N ASP A 247 -16.97 -16.34 -15.13
CA ASP A 247 -17.19 -17.14 -16.33
C ASP A 247 -16.51 -18.51 -16.19
N GLU A 248 -17.31 -19.58 -16.16
CA GLU A 248 -16.84 -20.94 -15.89
C GLU A 248 -15.81 -21.41 -16.94
N ALA A 249 -16.00 -21.04 -18.21
CA ALA A 249 -15.08 -21.42 -19.29
C ALA A 249 -13.69 -20.78 -19.10
N SER A 250 -13.64 -19.50 -18.75
CA SER A 250 -12.38 -18.81 -18.47
C SER A 250 -11.72 -19.30 -17.19
N LEU A 251 -12.49 -19.72 -16.18
CA LEU A 251 -11.97 -20.26 -14.93
C LEU A 251 -11.26 -21.61 -15.11
N GLU A 252 -11.55 -22.37 -16.18
CA GLU A 252 -10.87 -23.64 -16.45
C GLU A 252 -9.48 -23.48 -17.09
N ASP A 253 -9.20 -22.37 -17.79
CA ASP A 253 -7.99 -22.18 -18.62
C ASP A 253 -7.24 -20.87 -18.33
N TYR A 254 -7.31 -20.37 -17.10
CA TYR A 254 -6.63 -19.13 -16.71
C TYR A 254 -5.18 -19.35 -16.28
N GLU A 255 -4.36 -18.34 -16.52
CA GLU A 255 -3.01 -18.24 -15.95
C GLU A 255 -3.09 -17.60 -14.56
N THR A 256 -2.64 -18.32 -13.54
CA THR A 256 -2.64 -17.82 -12.15
C THR A 256 -1.69 -16.65 -11.97
N LEU A 257 -2.07 -15.69 -11.13
CA LEU A 257 -1.18 -14.61 -10.67
C LEU A 257 0.00 -15.18 -9.88
N GLU A 258 1.23 -14.85 -10.28
CA GLU A 258 2.44 -15.40 -9.67
C GLU A 258 2.53 -15.02 -8.18
N ALA A 259 2.75 -16.02 -7.33
CA ALA A 259 2.90 -15.88 -5.87
C ALA A 259 1.79 -15.07 -5.15
N PHE A 260 0.62 -14.91 -5.78
CA PHE A 260 -0.47 -14.08 -5.27
C PHE A 260 -1.26 -14.79 -4.15
N GLU A 261 -1.40 -14.12 -3.00
CA GLU A 261 -2.22 -14.58 -1.88
C GLU A 261 -3.25 -13.49 -1.52
N SER A 262 -4.44 -13.54 -2.09
CA SER A 262 -5.38 -12.43 -2.11
C SER A 262 -5.78 -11.86 -0.74
N LEU A 263 -5.94 -12.70 0.27
CA LEU A 263 -6.27 -12.28 1.65
C LEU A 263 -5.12 -11.54 2.35
N LYS A 264 -3.89 -11.66 1.84
CA LYS A 264 -2.70 -10.99 2.39
C LYS A 264 -2.12 -9.94 1.43
N ALA A 265 -2.42 -10.08 0.14
CA ALA A 265 -1.91 -9.22 -0.90
C ALA A 265 -2.38 -7.79 -0.67
N ARG A 266 -1.45 -6.87 -0.86
CA ARG A 266 -1.74 -5.44 -1.03
C ARG A 266 -1.50 -5.15 -2.50
N ALA A 267 -2.51 -4.60 -3.14
CA ALA A 267 -2.42 -4.20 -4.54
C ALA A 267 -2.37 -2.68 -4.65
N SER A 268 -1.88 -2.18 -5.77
CA SER A 268 -1.93 -0.77 -6.13
C SER A 268 -2.28 -0.63 -7.60
N VAL A 269 -2.97 0.45 -7.97
CA VAL A 269 -3.21 0.80 -9.37
C VAL A 269 -2.53 2.12 -9.68
N VAL A 270 -1.85 2.18 -10.83
CA VAL A 270 -1.26 3.40 -11.37
C VAL A 270 -1.69 3.59 -12.81
N PHE A 271 -1.76 4.86 -13.23
CA PHE A 271 -2.05 5.23 -14.61
C PHE A 271 -0.79 5.70 -15.32
N LEU A 272 -0.70 5.37 -16.60
CA LEU A 272 0.32 5.84 -17.52
C LEU A 272 -0.26 6.92 -18.45
N SER A 273 0.60 7.71 -19.07
CA SER A 273 0.26 8.85 -19.92
C SER A 273 -0.57 8.46 -21.15
N ASN A 274 -0.45 7.20 -21.58
CA ASN A 274 -1.23 6.62 -22.67
C ASN A 274 -2.62 6.13 -22.23
N GLY A 275 -3.00 6.32 -20.97
CA GLY A 275 -4.27 5.88 -20.39
C GLY A 275 -4.30 4.42 -19.92
N THR A 276 -3.24 3.64 -20.16
CA THR A 276 -3.15 2.26 -19.67
C THR A 276 -2.89 2.22 -18.17
N ARG A 277 -3.37 1.16 -17.54
CA ARG A 277 -3.20 0.93 -16.10
C ARG A 277 -2.15 -0.13 -15.83
N SER A 278 -1.47 -0.01 -14.71
CA SER A 278 -0.63 -1.07 -14.16
C SER A 278 -1.00 -1.34 -12.72
N ILE A 279 -0.99 -2.62 -12.37
CA ILE A 279 -1.29 -3.13 -11.04
C ILE A 279 0.00 -3.72 -10.48
N PHE A 280 0.32 -3.37 -9.26
CA PHE A 280 1.46 -3.96 -8.55
C PHE A 280 0.97 -4.68 -7.31
N TYR A 281 1.75 -5.67 -6.86
CA TYR A 281 1.62 -6.29 -5.54
C TYR A 281 2.95 -6.90 -5.14
N VAL A 282 3.17 -7.10 -3.83
CA VAL A 282 4.28 -7.93 -3.34
C VAL A 282 3.77 -9.34 -3.08
N GLY A 283 4.40 -10.33 -3.69
CA GLY A 283 3.98 -11.73 -3.61
C GLY A 283 4.46 -12.46 -2.34
N SER A 284 3.99 -13.69 -2.19
CA SER A 284 4.42 -14.63 -1.14
C SER A 284 5.91 -15.04 -1.26
N ASP A 285 6.49 -14.85 -2.43
CA ASP A 285 7.91 -14.99 -2.78
C ASP A 285 8.76 -13.77 -2.39
N ARG A 286 8.14 -12.68 -1.93
CA ARG A 286 8.73 -11.37 -1.59
C ARG A 286 9.10 -10.52 -2.81
N ASP A 287 8.66 -10.91 -4.00
CA ASP A 287 8.90 -10.18 -5.24
C ASP A 287 7.83 -9.13 -5.46
N LEU A 288 8.24 -8.01 -6.06
CA LEU A 288 7.30 -7.04 -6.61
C LEU A 288 6.85 -7.58 -7.98
N HIS A 289 5.55 -7.77 -8.12
CA HIS A 289 4.90 -8.22 -9.34
C HIS A 289 4.20 -7.05 -10.01
N ARG A 290 4.14 -7.05 -11.35
CA ARG A 290 3.43 -6.06 -12.16
C ARG A 290 2.51 -6.77 -13.14
N ILE A 291 1.25 -6.35 -13.17
CA ILE A 291 0.28 -6.70 -14.21
C ILE A 291 -0.04 -5.42 -14.97
N GLN A 292 -0.09 -5.47 -16.29
CA GLN A 292 -0.31 -4.30 -17.14
C GLN A 292 -1.51 -4.52 -18.04
N GLU A 293 -2.33 -3.48 -18.17
CA GLU A 293 -3.40 -3.42 -19.14
C GLU A 293 -2.84 -3.20 -20.55
N GLY A 294 -3.33 -3.98 -21.52
CA GLY A 294 -3.01 -3.81 -22.92
C GLY A 294 -3.51 -2.47 -23.47
N GLY A 295 -2.76 -1.90 -24.41
CA GLY A 295 -3.15 -0.67 -25.11
C GLY A 295 -3.85 -0.93 -26.45
N GLY A 296 -4.59 0.06 -26.94
CA GLY A 296 -5.14 0.03 -28.31
C GLY A 296 -6.14 -1.09 -28.54
N GLU A 297 -5.86 -1.99 -29.48
CA GLU A 297 -6.72 -3.16 -29.78
C GLU A 297 -6.77 -4.18 -28.63
N GLN A 298 -5.85 -4.08 -27.67
CA GLN A 298 -5.79 -4.94 -26.48
C GLN A 298 -6.31 -4.23 -25.21
N ALA A 299 -6.97 -3.08 -25.35
CA ALA A 299 -7.60 -2.40 -24.21
C ALA A 299 -8.52 -3.34 -23.43
N GLY A 300 -8.43 -3.31 -22.11
CA GLY A 300 -9.17 -4.21 -21.21
C GLY A 300 -8.56 -5.60 -21.03
N THR A 301 -7.54 -5.98 -21.81
CA THR A 301 -6.80 -7.24 -21.55
C THR A 301 -5.68 -7.00 -20.55
N TRP A 302 -5.46 -7.92 -19.62
CA TRP A 302 -4.42 -7.82 -18.59
C TRP A 302 -3.36 -8.87 -18.82
N ALA A 303 -2.09 -8.48 -18.72
CA ALA A 303 -0.95 -9.39 -18.86
C ALA A 303 0.07 -9.18 -17.73
N GLN A 304 0.64 -10.27 -17.23
CA GLN A 304 1.77 -10.20 -16.31
C GLN A 304 2.99 -9.62 -17.06
N ALA A 305 3.63 -8.63 -16.46
CA ALA A 305 4.89 -8.11 -16.94
C ALA A 305 6.03 -8.99 -16.44
N THR A 306 7.10 -9.11 -17.23
CA THR A 306 8.30 -9.84 -16.79
C THR A 306 8.91 -9.15 -15.57
N PRO A 307 9.27 -9.89 -14.51
CA PRO A 307 9.95 -9.31 -13.35
C PRO A 307 11.25 -8.62 -13.76
N GLU A 308 11.50 -7.44 -13.20
CA GLU A 308 12.74 -6.70 -13.43
C GLU A 308 13.94 -7.31 -12.70
N ASP A 309 15.15 -6.94 -13.13
CA ASP A 309 16.37 -7.32 -12.44
C ASP A 309 16.36 -6.80 -10.98
N ARG A 310 17.02 -7.55 -10.08
CA ARG A 310 17.08 -7.24 -8.63
C ARG A 310 17.77 -5.93 -8.31
N ALA A 311 18.53 -5.36 -9.24
CA ALA A 311 19.04 -4.01 -9.13
C ALA A 311 17.91 -2.96 -9.16
N TYR A 312 16.81 -3.22 -9.86
CA TYR A 312 15.66 -2.32 -9.98
C TYR A 312 14.58 -2.68 -8.97
N TRP A 313 14.23 -3.96 -8.84
CA TRP A 313 13.19 -4.46 -7.93
C TRP A 313 13.80 -5.41 -6.88
N PRO A 314 14.43 -4.87 -5.82
CA PRO A 314 15.03 -5.69 -4.77
C PRO A 314 13.96 -6.47 -4.00
N LEU A 315 14.34 -7.61 -3.43
CA LEU A 315 13.44 -8.42 -2.59
C LEU A 315 12.91 -7.62 -1.40
N ALA A 316 11.61 -7.71 -1.14
CA ALA A 316 11.05 -7.20 0.11
C ALA A 316 11.57 -8.02 1.31
N ASP A 317 11.60 -7.44 2.51
CA ASP A 317 12.05 -8.14 3.72
C ASP A 317 11.09 -9.27 4.15
N THR A 318 9.81 -9.12 3.84
CA THR A 318 8.74 -10.07 4.20
C THR A 318 7.90 -10.44 2.99
N ALA A 319 7.34 -11.65 3.01
CA ALA A 319 6.36 -12.09 2.02
C ALA A 319 5.09 -11.23 2.14
N ASN A 320 4.44 -10.91 1.02
CA ASN A 320 3.27 -10.03 0.97
C ASN A 320 3.51 -8.70 1.72
N ALA A 321 4.71 -8.12 1.58
CA ALA A 321 5.06 -6.90 2.31
C ALA A 321 4.08 -5.77 1.98
N ASN A 322 3.75 -4.98 3.01
CA ASN A 322 3.08 -3.70 2.80
C ASN A 322 4.04 -2.73 2.12
N TYR A 323 3.50 -1.94 1.21
CA TYR A 323 4.25 -0.94 0.47
C TYR A 323 3.36 0.28 0.20
N GLY A 324 4.00 1.44 0.03
CA GLY A 324 3.35 2.65 -0.43
C GLY A 324 3.65 2.85 -1.91
N TYR A 325 2.74 3.50 -2.63
CA TYR A 325 2.95 3.85 -4.03
C TYR A 325 2.49 5.28 -4.31
N ALA A 326 3.11 5.89 -5.30
CA ALA A 326 2.71 7.17 -5.86
C ALA A 326 2.99 7.15 -7.36
N PHE A 327 2.26 7.95 -8.13
CA PHE A 327 2.52 8.07 -9.56
C PHE A 327 2.21 9.48 -10.05
N ASP A 328 2.82 9.82 -11.17
CA ASP A 328 2.55 11.00 -11.99
C ASP A 328 2.27 10.51 -13.40
N ALA A 329 0.98 10.32 -13.70
CA ALA A 329 0.54 9.76 -14.97
C ALA A 329 0.97 10.62 -16.16
N ALA A 330 1.03 11.95 -16.00
CA ALA A 330 1.41 12.86 -17.07
C ALA A 330 2.87 12.68 -17.52
N SER A 331 3.73 12.22 -16.61
CA SER A 331 5.17 12.02 -16.86
C SER A 331 5.60 10.55 -16.85
N ASP A 332 4.65 9.61 -16.77
CA ASP A 332 4.91 8.17 -16.62
C ASP A 332 5.87 7.82 -15.46
N ARG A 333 5.81 8.60 -14.38
CA ARG A 333 6.66 8.36 -13.20
C ARG A 333 5.91 7.55 -12.16
N ILE A 334 6.59 6.56 -11.61
CA ILE A 334 6.05 5.69 -10.55
C ILE A 334 7.07 5.62 -9.42
N TRP A 335 6.60 5.68 -8.18
CA TRP A 335 7.40 5.42 -6.99
C TRP A 335 6.71 4.34 -6.16
N ILE A 336 7.48 3.34 -5.75
CA ILE A 336 7.03 2.25 -4.88
C ILE A 336 8.02 2.15 -3.71
N PHE A 337 7.50 2.12 -2.49
CA PHE A 337 8.30 2.12 -1.27
C PHE A 337 7.97 0.92 -0.39
N TYR A 338 8.98 0.10 -0.09
CA TYR A 338 8.87 -1.02 0.85
C TYR A 338 10.18 -1.29 1.58
N SER A 339 10.11 -2.03 2.69
CA SER A 339 11.30 -2.44 3.42
C SER A 339 12.08 -3.52 2.67
N SER A 340 13.35 -3.24 2.39
CA SER A 340 14.30 -4.17 1.80
C SER A 340 15.65 -4.04 2.49
N ASN A 341 16.23 -5.18 2.88
CA ASN A 341 17.48 -5.29 3.61
C ASN A 341 17.51 -4.44 4.90
N GLY A 342 16.38 -4.37 5.61
CA GLY A 342 16.22 -3.63 6.86
C GLY A 342 16.11 -2.10 6.71
N SER A 343 15.94 -1.59 5.50
CA SER A 343 15.75 -0.16 5.22
C SER A 343 14.60 0.07 4.25
N MET A 344 13.96 1.25 4.26
CA MET A 344 12.99 1.61 3.24
C MET A 344 13.70 1.80 1.90
N ALA A 345 13.31 1.05 0.88
CA ALA A 345 13.80 1.18 -0.48
C ALA A 345 12.80 1.93 -1.35
N GLN A 346 13.30 2.72 -2.29
CA GLN A 346 12.55 3.31 -3.38
C GLN A 346 12.81 2.52 -4.66
N VAL A 347 11.75 1.97 -5.23
CA VAL A 347 11.68 1.50 -6.61
C VAL A 347 11.06 2.61 -7.45
N HIS A 348 11.72 3.01 -8.54
CA HIS A 348 11.32 4.20 -9.29
C HIS A 348 11.34 3.95 -10.80
N GLN A 349 10.23 4.28 -11.45
CA GLN A 349 10.14 4.43 -12.89
C GLN A 349 10.24 5.93 -13.20
N SER A 350 11.25 6.34 -13.98
CA SER A 350 11.51 7.75 -14.30
C SER A 350 10.78 8.23 -15.57
N SER A 351 10.38 7.30 -16.44
CA SER A 351 9.53 7.51 -17.61
C SER A 351 8.98 6.15 -18.07
N LEU A 352 8.09 6.11 -19.06
CA LEU A 352 7.41 4.88 -19.52
C LEU A 352 8.38 3.70 -19.70
N ASP A 353 8.22 2.68 -18.86
CA ASP A 353 9.05 1.45 -18.83
C ASP A 353 10.57 1.68 -18.64
N VAL A 354 10.97 2.83 -18.08
CA VAL A 354 12.36 3.11 -17.71
C VAL A 354 12.50 3.07 -16.19
N TRP A 355 12.96 1.92 -15.68
CA TRP A 355 13.23 1.71 -14.26
C TRP A 355 14.64 2.16 -13.87
N GLU A 356 14.74 2.87 -12.75
CA GLU A 356 15.99 3.28 -12.12
C GLU A 356 16.44 2.23 -11.10
N THR A 357 17.76 2.12 -10.88
CA THR A 357 18.29 1.26 -9.81
C THR A 357 17.68 1.65 -8.47
N ALA A 358 17.17 0.68 -7.73
CA ALA A 358 16.56 0.93 -6.44
C ALA A 358 17.57 1.53 -5.46
N VAL A 359 17.09 2.49 -4.65
CA VAL A 359 17.91 3.20 -3.67
C VAL A 359 17.30 3.06 -2.28
N ALA A 360 18.13 2.84 -1.27
CA ALA A 360 17.70 2.95 0.12
C ALA A 360 17.47 4.43 0.46
N LEU A 361 16.38 4.74 1.16
CA LEU A 361 16.08 6.10 1.57
C LEU A 361 17.14 6.61 2.56
N PRO A 362 17.69 7.83 2.36
CA PRO A 362 18.65 8.41 3.28
C PRO A 362 17.99 8.73 4.62
N SER A 363 18.65 8.39 5.72
CA SER A 363 18.15 8.60 7.09
C SER A 363 18.48 9.97 7.69
N GLY A 364 19.22 10.81 6.97
CA GLY A 364 19.55 12.16 7.40
C GLY A 364 19.83 13.07 6.21
N LEU A 365 19.66 14.38 6.44
CA LEU A 365 20.08 15.40 5.49
C LEU A 365 21.58 15.24 5.27
N SER A 366 21.97 14.88 4.05
CA SER A 366 23.37 14.97 3.65
C SER A 366 23.73 16.44 3.73
N SER A 367 24.50 16.85 4.75
CA SER A 367 25.07 18.18 4.78
C SER A 367 25.97 18.27 3.56
N SER A 368 25.48 18.87 2.47
CA SER A 368 26.28 19.27 1.33
C SER A 368 27.31 20.24 1.87
N GLY A 369 28.46 19.70 2.29
CA GLY A 369 29.55 20.48 2.83
C GLY A 369 29.98 21.45 1.75
N SER A 370 29.64 22.72 1.92
CA SER A 370 30.40 23.81 1.32
C SER A 370 31.81 23.67 1.85
N GLY A 371 32.65 22.98 1.08
CA GLY A 371 34.08 22.84 1.32
C GLY A 371 34.74 24.20 1.18
N SER A 372 34.59 25.07 2.18
CA SER A 372 35.55 26.13 2.45
C SER A 372 36.74 25.47 3.15
N GLY A 373 37.49 24.70 2.38
CA GLY A 373 38.82 24.25 2.75
C GLY A 373 39.75 25.45 2.67
N SER A 374 39.84 26.22 3.76
CA SER A 374 40.94 27.14 4.02
C SER A 374 42.21 26.31 4.25
N GLY A 375 42.78 25.80 3.16
CA GLY A 375 44.08 25.15 3.11
C GLY A 375 45.14 26.18 2.77
N ASP A 376 45.79 26.68 3.82
CA ASP A 376 47.01 27.49 3.77
C ASP A 376 48.07 26.74 2.96
N ASN A 377 48.42 27.26 1.76
CA ASN A 377 49.44 26.64 0.92
C ASN A 377 50.51 27.65 0.53
N THR A 378 51.65 27.43 1.17
CA THR A 378 52.96 28.04 1.01
C THR A 378 53.38 28.21 -0.44
N THR A 379 53.89 29.40 -0.73
CA THR A 379 54.48 29.87 -1.97
C THR A 379 55.64 28.99 -2.43
N THR A 380 55.57 28.44 -3.65
CA THR A 380 56.77 28.26 -4.49
C THR A 380 56.42 28.49 -5.96
N THR A 381 57.04 29.53 -6.49
CA THR A 381 57.06 29.96 -7.90
C THR A 381 57.83 29.00 -8.78
N THR A 382 57.30 28.65 -9.96
CA THR A 382 58.10 28.42 -11.19
C THR A 382 57.22 28.44 -12.46
N THR A 383 57.26 29.59 -13.13
CA THR A 383 57.28 29.88 -14.57
C THR A 383 56.71 28.90 -15.63
N ASN A 384 55.75 29.45 -16.40
CA ASN A 384 55.58 29.46 -17.87
C ASN A 384 55.35 28.15 -18.65
N ARG A 385 54.16 28.05 -19.28
CA ARG A 385 53.99 28.13 -20.75
C ARG A 385 52.52 28.20 -21.18
N ASP A 386 52.28 29.05 -22.18
CA ASP A 386 51.04 29.27 -22.91
C ASP A 386 50.56 28.07 -23.75
N GLY A 387 49.25 27.98 -23.96
CA GLY A 387 48.61 27.19 -25.02
C GLY A 387 47.12 26.90 -24.75
N PRO A 388 46.17 27.40 -25.57
CA PRO A 388 44.73 27.20 -25.39
C PRO A 388 44.24 25.96 -26.15
N ILE A 389 43.31 25.17 -25.60
CA ILE A 389 42.40 24.26 -26.34
C ILE A 389 41.12 23.99 -25.52
N GLU A 390 40.01 24.39 -26.16
CA GLU A 390 38.65 23.83 -26.30
C GLU A 390 38.11 22.68 -25.41
N SER A 391 36.83 22.87 -25.06
CA SER A 391 35.71 21.93 -24.93
C SER A 391 35.95 20.44 -24.62
N GLY A 392 35.34 19.99 -23.51
CA GLY A 392 35.11 18.57 -23.26
C GLY A 392 34.16 18.34 -22.09
N LEU A 393 32.88 18.08 -22.40
CA LEU A 393 31.95 17.36 -21.53
C LEU A 393 32.53 15.96 -21.30
N GLY A 394 32.75 15.60 -20.03
CA GLY A 394 33.38 14.34 -19.64
C GLY A 394 32.61 13.68 -18.51
N ALA A 395 31.97 12.57 -18.84
CA ALA A 395 31.30 11.66 -17.95
C ALA A 395 32.25 11.08 -16.87
N GLY A 396 31.66 10.72 -15.73
CA GLY A 396 32.03 9.49 -15.03
C GLY A 396 32.97 9.66 -13.85
N THR A 397 32.39 9.87 -12.68
CA THR A 397 32.99 9.40 -11.42
C THR A 397 32.04 8.41 -10.77
N ARG A 398 32.15 7.15 -11.18
CA ARG A 398 31.62 5.99 -10.44
C ARG A 398 32.51 5.79 -9.21
N MET A 399 32.03 6.21 -8.04
CA MET A 399 32.68 5.86 -6.77
C MET A 399 32.17 4.50 -6.29
N GLY A 400 33.04 3.50 -6.39
CA GLY A 400 32.82 2.17 -5.85
C GLY A 400 32.82 2.18 -4.32
N ILE A 401 31.77 1.60 -3.74
CA ILE A 401 31.71 1.29 -2.31
C ILE A 401 32.58 0.05 -2.07
N GLY A 402 33.70 0.24 -1.38
CA GLY A 402 34.57 -0.84 -0.93
C GLY A 402 33.88 -1.70 0.12
N LEU A 403 33.74 -3.00 -0.16
CA LEU A 403 33.30 -4.03 0.77
C LEU A 403 34.31 -4.19 1.92
N GLY A 404 34.06 -3.55 3.05
CA GLY A 404 34.73 -3.80 4.31
C GLY A 404 34.09 -4.97 5.07
N ILE A 405 34.21 -6.21 4.57
CA ILE A 405 33.85 -7.41 5.36
C ILE A 405 35.00 -7.69 6.33
N GLY A 406 35.02 -6.94 7.43
CA GLY A 406 35.92 -7.19 8.54
C GLY A 406 35.52 -8.46 9.28
N VAL A 407 36.43 -9.44 9.33
CA VAL A 407 36.77 -10.48 10.34
C VAL A 407 35.67 -11.11 11.24
N GLY A 408 34.56 -10.44 11.55
CA GLY A 408 33.44 -10.95 12.34
C GLY A 408 32.64 -12.07 11.67
N ALA A 409 32.45 -12.03 10.34
CA ALA A 409 31.66 -13.05 9.63
C ALA A 409 32.29 -14.45 9.72
N ALA A 410 33.61 -14.55 9.76
CA ALA A 410 34.31 -15.83 9.88
C ALA A 410 34.06 -16.48 11.26
N ILE A 411 33.97 -15.69 12.32
CA ILE A 411 33.72 -16.19 13.68
C ILE A 411 32.28 -16.69 13.82
N VAL A 412 31.31 -15.99 13.23
CA VAL A 412 29.89 -16.39 13.25
C VAL A 412 29.67 -17.71 12.50
N LEU A 413 30.31 -17.89 11.33
CA LEU A 413 30.21 -19.13 10.56
C LEU A 413 30.85 -20.34 11.28
N VAL A 414 31.96 -20.13 11.97
CA VAL A 414 32.62 -21.20 12.77
C VAL A 414 31.73 -21.61 13.95
N LEU A 415 31.09 -20.65 14.64
CA LEU A 415 30.19 -20.94 15.76
C LEU A 415 28.90 -21.64 15.30
N ALA A 416 28.32 -21.22 14.18
CA ALA A 416 27.14 -21.85 13.59
C ALA A 416 27.43 -23.31 13.15
N GLY A 417 28.59 -23.55 12.53
CA GLY A 417 29.03 -24.90 12.15
C GLY A 417 29.23 -25.83 13.35
N ALA A 418 29.80 -25.34 14.45
CA ALA A 418 29.98 -26.11 15.67
C ALA A 418 28.64 -26.48 16.34
N ALA A 419 27.68 -25.55 16.38
CA ALA A 419 26.34 -25.79 16.93
C ALA A 419 25.57 -26.84 16.11
N PHE A 420 25.60 -26.75 14.78
CA PHE A 420 24.94 -27.71 13.89
C PHE A 420 25.51 -29.14 14.05
N TRP A 421 26.84 -29.28 14.21
CA TRP A 421 27.48 -30.58 14.40
C TRP A 421 27.06 -31.25 15.72
N VAL A 422 26.94 -30.50 16.81
CA VAL A 422 26.47 -31.02 18.11
C VAL A 422 25.00 -31.44 18.04
N TYR A 423 24.16 -30.65 17.36
CA TYR A 423 22.74 -30.98 17.15
C TYR A 423 22.58 -32.29 16.37
N ARG A 424 23.30 -32.44 15.25
CA ARG A 424 23.27 -33.66 14.43
C ARG A 424 23.69 -34.91 15.21
N ARG A 425 24.70 -34.80 16.08
CA ARG A 425 25.20 -35.95 16.87
C ARG A 425 24.23 -36.41 17.95
N ARG A 426 23.32 -35.54 18.42
CA ARG A 426 22.30 -35.90 19.40
C ARG A 426 21.11 -36.62 18.77
N HIS A 427 20.67 -36.21 17.57
CA HIS A 427 19.54 -36.84 16.89
C HIS A 427 19.83 -38.27 16.38
N SER A 428 21.08 -38.60 16.05
CA SER A 428 21.45 -39.96 15.63
C SER A 428 21.38 -41.03 16.75
N ARG A 429 21.16 -40.64 18.02
CA ARG A 429 21.05 -41.60 19.14
C ARG A 429 19.60 -41.97 19.52
N SER A 430 18.61 -41.25 18.99
CA SER A 430 17.20 -41.49 19.31
C SER A 430 16.50 -42.41 18.30
N ALA A 431 17.10 -42.68 17.14
CA ALA A 431 16.51 -43.49 16.08
C ALA A 431 16.66 -45.01 16.26
N GLN A 432 17.23 -45.49 17.37
CA GLN A 432 17.54 -46.93 17.56
C GLN A 432 16.73 -47.61 18.69
N LYS A 433 15.64 -47.00 19.16
CA LYS A 433 14.82 -47.55 20.26
C LYS A 433 13.37 -47.91 19.94
N GLN A 434 12.93 -47.89 18.68
CA GLN A 434 11.57 -48.30 18.32
C GLN A 434 11.56 -49.21 17.09
N GLN A 435 11.89 -50.49 17.28
CA GLN A 435 11.50 -51.57 16.36
C GLN A 435 11.25 -52.87 17.15
N GLN A 436 9.98 -53.22 17.35
CA GLN A 436 9.48 -54.61 17.41
C GLN A 436 7.94 -54.62 17.25
N PRO A 437 7.32 -55.73 16.80
CA PRO A 437 6.43 -55.74 15.64
C PRO A 437 5.00 -56.22 15.92
N GLU A 438 4.19 -56.11 14.86
CA GLU A 438 2.77 -56.43 14.67
C GLU A 438 2.31 -57.84 15.08
N GLY A 439 0.99 -57.95 15.33
CA GLY A 439 0.21 -59.19 15.33
C GLY A 439 -1.30 -58.90 15.24
N PRO A 440 -2.08 -59.53 14.33
CA PRO A 440 -3.47 -59.18 13.96
C PRO A 440 -4.54 -60.11 14.60
N ASP A 441 -5.81 -59.69 14.63
CA ASP A 441 -6.99 -60.43 14.10
C ASP A 441 -8.39 -59.97 14.62
N THR A 442 -9.32 -59.85 13.67
CA THR A 442 -10.78 -60.20 13.61
C THR A 442 -11.86 -59.84 14.64
N GLY A 443 -13.06 -59.52 14.11
CA GLY A 443 -14.42 -59.78 14.68
C GLY A 443 -15.19 -58.50 15.05
N GLU A 444 -16.24 -58.03 14.35
CA GLU A 444 -17.59 -58.57 14.05
C GLU A 444 -18.58 -58.58 15.25
N GLY A 445 -19.72 -57.90 15.07
CA GLY A 445 -20.93 -57.88 15.93
C GLY A 445 -20.87 -56.88 17.10
N ASP A 446 -21.94 -56.25 17.60
CA ASP A 446 -23.38 -56.34 17.39
C ASP A 446 -24.01 -55.13 18.12
N SER A 447 -25.17 -54.72 17.63
CA SER A 447 -26.23 -53.88 18.19
C SER A 447 -26.26 -53.66 19.71
N SER A 448 -26.43 -52.40 20.16
CA SER A 448 -27.35 -52.12 21.26
C SER A 448 -27.82 -50.65 21.32
N LYS A 449 -29.15 -50.53 21.35
CA LYS A 449 -29.96 -49.35 21.69
C LYS A 449 -29.46 -48.64 22.96
N ILE A 450 -29.46 -47.31 22.95
CA ILE A 450 -29.49 -46.51 24.19
C ILE A 450 -30.79 -45.72 24.27
N VAL A 451 -31.41 -45.91 25.43
CA VAL A 451 -32.70 -45.44 25.91
C VAL A 451 -32.53 -44.06 26.54
N TYR A 452 -33.48 -43.16 26.25
CA TYR A 452 -33.66 -41.88 26.95
C TYR A 452 -34.25 -42.13 28.35
N THR A 453 -33.58 -41.62 29.39
CA THR A 453 -34.18 -41.41 30.73
C THR A 453 -33.71 -40.07 31.28
N GLY A 454 -34.67 -39.21 31.64
CA GLY A 454 -34.41 -37.87 32.17
C GLY A 454 -34.45 -37.77 33.71
N SER A 455 -33.87 -36.64 34.18
CA SER A 455 -34.10 -35.85 35.41
C SER A 455 -33.74 -36.48 36.78
N PRO A 456 -33.33 -35.71 37.84
CA PRO A 456 -33.79 -34.34 38.15
C PRO A 456 -32.80 -33.31 38.78
N VAL A 457 -33.15 -32.03 38.59
CA VAL A 457 -33.14 -30.84 39.48
C VAL A 457 -32.29 -30.81 40.78
N GLY A 458 -31.44 -29.77 40.91
CA GLY A 458 -30.92 -29.18 42.18
C GLY A 458 -29.96 -27.99 41.93
N PRO A 459 -29.84 -26.97 42.81
CA PRO A 459 -29.91 -25.54 42.41
C PRO A 459 -28.63 -24.69 42.75
N PRO A 460 -28.67 -23.34 42.84
CA PRO A 460 -28.10 -22.39 41.87
C PRO A 460 -26.88 -21.58 42.40
N GLY A 461 -26.01 -21.11 41.51
CA GLY A 461 -24.92 -20.22 41.92
C GLY A 461 -24.13 -19.55 40.78
N ALA A 462 -24.43 -18.27 40.57
CA ALA A 462 -23.57 -17.18 40.10
C ALA A 462 -23.07 -17.11 38.63
N TYR A 463 -23.72 -16.21 37.87
CA TYR A 463 -23.20 -15.22 36.89
C TYR A 463 -21.95 -15.58 36.06
N GLY A 464 -21.96 -15.61 34.72
CA GLY A 464 -22.87 -15.05 33.73
C GLY A 464 -22.15 -14.01 32.86
N GLY A 465 -21.96 -14.33 31.58
CA GLY A 465 -21.39 -13.42 30.57
C GLY A 465 -21.02 -14.11 29.25
N GLY A 466 -21.87 -15.00 28.75
CA GLY A 466 -21.76 -15.62 27.43
C GLY A 466 -22.60 -14.85 26.41
N GLY A 467 -22.05 -14.70 25.19
CA GLY A 467 -22.62 -13.92 24.11
C GLY A 467 -23.99 -14.40 23.66
N VAL A 468 -24.86 -13.43 23.38
CA VAL A 468 -26.12 -13.62 22.70
C VAL A 468 -25.88 -13.20 21.25
N VAL A 469 -25.99 -14.16 20.33
CA VAL A 469 -26.19 -13.88 18.90
C VAL A 469 -27.64 -13.44 18.76
N TYR A 470 -27.85 -12.19 18.33
CA TYR A 470 -29.15 -11.73 17.88
C TYR A 470 -29.25 -12.06 16.38
N GLU A 471 -30.09 -13.02 16.02
CA GLU A 471 -30.75 -12.98 14.71
C GLU A 471 -31.73 -11.80 14.77
N MET A 472 -31.34 -10.67 14.17
CA MET A 472 -32.27 -9.59 13.90
C MET A 472 -33.16 -10.00 12.73
N SER A 473 -34.47 -10.00 12.98
CA SER A 473 -35.48 -10.14 11.93
C SER A 473 -35.29 -9.02 10.90
N ASP A 474 -35.02 -9.44 9.67
CA ASP A 474 -34.93 -8.59 8.47
C ASP A 474 -36.32 -8.01 8.15
N ASP A 475 -36.58 -6.79 8.64
CA ASP A 475 -37.74 -5.97 8.29
C ASP A 475 -37.36 -4.47 8.32
N GLY A 476 -36.13 -4.16 7.93
CA GLY A 476 -35.67 -2.80 7.72
C GLY A 476 -36.17 -2.30 6.35
N GLN A 477 -37.03 -1.28 6.35
CA GLN A 477 -37.46 -0.61 5.12
C GLN A 477 -36.23 -0.15 4.32
N ARG A 478 -36.03 -0.77 3.15
CA ARG A 478 -35.11 -0.29 2.12
C ARG A 478 -35.59 1.09 1.69
N TYR A 479 -34.78 2.12 1.92
CA TYR A 479 -34.95 3.39 1.23
C TYR A 479 -34.47 3.19 -0.21
N GLU A 480 -35.36 2.75 -1.08
CA GLU A 480 -35.19 2.93 -2.52
C GLU A 480 -35.15 4.44 -2.76
N MET A 481 -33.98 4.95 -3.16
CA MET A 481 -33.83 6.33 -3.57
C MET A 481 -34.63 6.48 -4.88
N SER A 482 -35.83 7.06 -4.79
CA SER A 482 -36.64 7.34 -5.97
C SER A 482 -35.89 8.34 -6.83
N ASN A 483 -35.29 7.84 -7.91
CA ASN A 483 -34.60 8.62 -8.92
C ASN A 483 -35.62 9.46 -9.72
N GLN A 484 -36.12 10.54 -9.12
CA GLN A 484 -36.80 11.61 -9.85
C GLN A 484 -35.76 12.66 -10.23
N GLY A 485 -34.97 12.33 -11.25
CA GLY A 485 -34.21 13.32 -12.00
C GLY A 485 -35.18 14.27 -12.70
N GLN A 486 -35.53 15.38 -12.06
CA GLN A 486 -36.03 16.55 -12.79
C GLN A 486 -34.86 17.13 -13.59
N ARG A 487 -34.75 16.70 -14.84
CA ARG A 487 -33.93 17.38 -15.85
C ARG A 487 -34.51 18.77 -16.06
N HIS A 488 -33.77 19.80 -15.64
CA HIS A 488 -34.03 21.17 -16.05
C HIS A 488 -33.33 21.38 -17.40
N GLU A 489 -34.01 21.04 -18.49
CA GLU A 489 -33.52 21.40 -19.83
C GLU A 489 -33.61 22.91 -19.99
N LEU A 490 -32.45 23.58 -20.02
CA LEU A 490 -32.37 24.99 -20.40
C LEU A 490 -32.70 25.13 -21.89
N SER A 491 -33.68 25.96 -22.20
CA SER A 491 -34.09 26.29 -23.57
C SER A 491 -32.91 26.74 -24.42
N ALA A 492 -32.59 25.97 -25.46
CA ALA A 492 -31.65 26.33 -26.48
C ALA A 492 -32.21 27.45 -27.37
N ASP A 493 -32.04 28.71 -26.95
CA ASP A 493 -32.11 29.85 -27.85
C ASP A 493 -31.08 30.91 -27.43
N ARG A 494 -29.82 30.68 -27.80
CA ARG A 494 -28.80 31.73 -27.73
C ARG A 494 -28.08 31.83 -29.08
N ARG A 495 -28.55 32.79 -29.88
CA ARG A 495 -27.82 33.31 -31.03
C ARG A 495 -26.44 33.76 -30.58
N VAL A 496 -25.42 33.10 -31.09
CA VAL A 496 -24.03 33.56 -30.99
C VAL A 496 -23.89 34.75 -31.95
N SER A 497 -23.68 35.95 -31.41
CA SER A 497 -23.20 37.09 -32.19
C SER A 497 -21.72 36.92 -32.45
N GLU A 498 -21.34 36.72 -33.71
CA GLU A 498 -19.95 36.75 -34.15
C GLU A 498 -19.39 38.18 -34.00
N LEU A 499 -18.24 38.32 -33.34
CA LEU A 499 -17.49 39.57 -33.28
C LEU A 499 -16.65 39.74 -34.56
N PRO A 500 -16.51 40.95 -35.11
CA PRO A 500 -15.77 41.18 -36.35
C PRO A 500 -14.26 40.94 -36.17
N GLY A 501 -13.70 40.10 -37.03
CA GLY A 501 -12.26 39.85 -37.11
C GLY A 501 -11.46 41.11 -37.44
N THR A 502 -10.39 41.31 -36.68
CA THR A 502 -9.40 42.37 -36.92
C THR A 502 -8.49 41.96 -38.08
N GLN A 503 -8.51 42.73 -39.16
CA GLN A 503 -7.57 42.59 -40.27
C GLN A 503 -6.19 43.13 -39.86
N ALA A 504 -5.16 42.31 -40.01
CA ALA A 504 -3.77 42.76 -40.01
C ALA A 504 -3.44 43.43 -41.36
N GLN A 505 -3.01 44.69 -41.33
CA GLN A 505 -2.37 45.34 -42.47
C GLN A 505 -0.85 45.10 -42.47
N LYS A 506 -0.32 45.00 -43.70
CA LYS A 506 1.09 44.83 -44.07
C LYS A 506 2.01 45.94 -43.55
#